data_AF-A0A1Y3WE06-F1
#
_entry.id   AF-A0A1Y3WE06-F1
#
_cell.length_a   1.000
_cell.length_b   1.000
_cell.length_c   1.000
_cell.angle_alpha   90.00
_cell.angle_beta   90.00
_cell.angle_gamma   90.00
#
_symmetry.space_group_name_H-M   'P 1'
#
loop_
_entity.id
_entity.type
_entity.pdbx_description
1 polymer ?
#
loop_
_entity_poly.entity_id
_entity_poly.type
_entity_poly.pdbx_seq_one_letter_code
_entity_poly.pdbx_strand_id
1 'polypeptide(L)'
;MDAGEAVDKLSAEWEACGKENAWADFYYFTLPDEAKEKIRESLTEEENRYLKELEAEEDGIIFPLEERLLRLLAKLNETEMLFSTFYFTNPASTWWGNYRKNYVVFREKK
;
A
#
# COMPACT_ATOMS: atom_id res chain seq x y z
N MET A 1 -5.82 -12.31 6.52
CA MET A 1 -6.29 -11.86 5.20
C MET A 1 -5.15 -12.05 4.22
N ASP A 2 -5.36 -12.82 3.16
CA ASP A 2 -4.37 -12.92 2.08
C ASP A 2 -4.38 -11.64 1.22
N ALA A 3 -3.41 -11.50 0.31
CA ALA A 3 -3.27 -10.32 -0.52
C ALA A 3 -4.48 -10.11 -1.44
N GLY A 4 -5.12 -11.18 -1.93
CA GLY A 4 -6.30 -11.08 -2.80
C GLY A 4 -7.50 -10.51 -2.04
N GLU A 5 -7.80 -11.08 -0.87
CA GLU A 5 -8.88 -10.59 -0.01
C GLU A 5 -8.62 -9.15 0.46
N ALA A 6 -7.35 -8.79 0.72
CA ALA A 6 -6.96 -7.41 1.03
C ALA A 6 -7.24 -6.46 -0.14
N VAL A 7 -6.84 -6.86 -1.36
CA VAL A 7 -7.07 -6.07 -2.58
C VAL A 7 -8.55 -5.84 -2.80
N ASP A 8 -9.39 -6.87 -2.66
CA ASP A 8 -10.83 -6.74 -2.87
C ASP A 8 -11.46 -5.73 -1.90
N LYS A 9 -11.12 -5.82 -0.60
CA LYS A 9 -11.67 -4.91 0.43
C LYS A 9 -11.16 -3.48 0.28
N LEU A 10 -9.86 -3.30 0.04
CA LEU A 10 -9.27 -1.97 -0.16
C LEU A 10 -9.78 -1.33 -1.43
N SER A 11 -9.99 -2.10 -2.51
CA SER A 11 -10.55 -1.59 -3.75
C SER A 11 -12.01 -1.16 -3.56
N ALA A 12 -12.81 -1.93 -2.83
CA ALA A 12 -14.18 -1.53 -2.51
C ALA A 12 -14.24 -0.23 -1.69
N GLU A 13 -13.35 -0.06 -0.70
CA GLU A 13 -13.25 1.18 0.09
C GLU A 13 -12.76 2.35 -0.78
N TRP A 14 -11.78 2.13 -1.66
CA TRP A 14 -11.24 3.13 -2.59
C TRP A 14 -12.30 3.64 -3.59
N GLU A 15 -13.11 2.74 -4.15
CA GLU A 15 -14.23 3.13 -5.01
C GLU A 15 -15.32 3.88 -4.21
N ALA A 16 -15.62 3.42 -3.00
CA ALA A 16 -16.64 4.04 -2.15
C ALA A 16 -16.25 5.45 -1.69
N CYS A 17 -14.95 5.74 -1.50
CA CYS A 17 -14.51 7.04 -1.03
C CYS A 17 -14.33 8.10 -2.13
N GLY A 18 -14.39 7.70 -3.40
CA GLY A 18 -13.91 8.50 -4.54
C GLY A 18 -12.40 8.36 -4.68
N LYS A 19 -11.93 8.04 -5.89
CA LYS A 19 -10.54 7.59 -6.13
C LYS A 19 -9.50 8.65 -5.77
N GLU A 20 -9.86 9.91 -5.90
CA GLU A 20 -9.06 11.07 -5.54
C GLU A 20 -8.94 11.31 -4.02
N ASN A 21 -9.70 10.57 -3.22
CA ASN A 21 -9.76 10.68 -1.76
C ASN A 21 -9.06 9.52 -1.04
N ALA A 22 -8.08 8.89 -1.69
CA ALA A 22 -7.31 7.79 -1.12
C ALA A 22 -5.80 7.92 -1.35
N TRP A 23 -5.03 7.55 -0.33
CA TRP A 23 -3.57 7.57 -0.32
C TRP A 23 -3.03 6.34 0.41
N ALA A 24 -1.75 6.04 0.20
CA ALA A 24 -1.02 5.07 0.99
C ALA A 24 0.37 5.57 1.37
N ASP A 25 0.88 5.11 2.51
CA ASP A 25 2.30 5.27 2.83
C ASP A 25 3.15 4.19 2.13
N PHE A 26 4.30 4.60 1.62
CA PHE A 26 5.27 3.75 0.96
C PHE A 26 6.68 4.31 1.14
N TYR A 27 7.28 4.02 2.30
CA TYR A 27 8.61 4.51 2.68
C TYR A 27 9.76 3.67 2.10
N TYR A 28 9.53 2.91 1.02
CA TYR A 28 10.55 2.09 0.38
C TYR A 28 11.79 2.89 -0.04
N PHE A 29 11.59 4.10 -0.58
CA PHE A 29 12.67 4.93 -1.09
C PHE A 29 13.60 5.47 -0.01
N THR A 30 13.14 5.50 1.25
CA THR A 30 13.96 5.92 2.41
C THR A 30 14.74 4.77 3.04
N LEU A 31 14.56 3.53 2.57
CA LEU A 31 15.24 2.37 3.15
C LEU A 31 16.72 2.30 2.73
N PRO A 32 17.59 1.69 3.57
CA PRO A 32 18.95 1.32 3.17
C PRO A 32 18.95 0.33 2.00
N ASP A 33 20.03 0.33 1.21
CA ASP A 33 20.15 -0.50 0.00
C ASP A 33 19.94 -2.00 0.27
N GLU A 34 20.46 -2.53 1.39
CA GLU A 34 20.28 -3.94 1.76
C GLU A 34 18.79 -4.31 1.95
N ALA A 35 18.00 -3.42 2.56
CA ALA A 35 16.56 -3.65 2.74
C ALA A 35 15.82 -3.51 1.40
N LYS A 36 16.23 -2.55 0.56
CA LYS A 36 15.68 -2.40 -0.79
C LYS A 36 15.94 -3.63 -1.65
N GLU A 37 17.12 -4.24 -1.55
CA GLU A 37 17.50 -5.44 -2.30
C GLU A 37 16.60 -6.63 -1.94
N LYS A 38 16.42 -6.90 -0.64
CA LYS A 38 15.51 -7.97 -0.16
C LYS A 38 14.09 -7.79 -0.67
N ILE A 39 13.58 -6.56 -0.67
CA ILE A 39 12.25 -6.27 -1.23
C ILE A 39 12.24 -6.56 -2.74
N ARG A 40 13.20 -6.05 -3.51
CA ARG A 40 13.28 -6.28 -4.96
C ARG A 40 13.32 -7.76 -5.34
N GLU A 41 14.04 -8.59 -4.58
CA GLU A 41 14.12 -10.04 -4.78
C GLU A 41 12.77 -10.76 -4.57
N SER A 42 11.89 -10.20 -3.73
CA SER A 42 10.54 -10.73 -3.50
C SER A 42 9.50 -10.32 -4.56
N LEU A 43 9.87 -9.40 -5.44
CA LEU A 43 9.00 -8.79 -6.44
C LEU A 43 9.22 -9.38 -7.84
N THR A 44 8.17 -9.34 -8.66
CA THR A 44 8.26 -9.70 -10.07
C THR A 44 9.04 -8.63 -10.85
N GLU A 45 9.43 -8.94 -12.09
CA GLU A 45 10.08 -7.96 -12.96
C GLU A 45 9.18 -6.74 -13.24
N GLU A 46 7.87 -6.96 -13.38
CA GLU A 46 6.89 -5.90 -13.60
C GLU A 46 6.74 -4.98 -12.38
N GLU A 47 6.66 -5.56 -11.18
CA GLU A 47 6.61 -4.81 -9.92
C GLU A 47 7.91 -4.01 -9.70
N ASN A 48 9.06 -4.60 -10.00
CA ASN A 48 10.35 -3.91 -9.93
C ASN A 48 10.48 -2.77 -10.95
N ARG A 49 9.87 -2.91 -12.13
CA ARG A 49 9.79 -1.81 -13.11
C ARG A 49 8.92 -0.68 -12.59
N TYR A 50 7.78 -1.01 -11.98
CA TYR A 50 6.90 -0.03 -11.37
C TYR A 50 7.57 0.75 -10.23
N LEU A 51 8.37 0.11 -9.39
CA LEU A 51 9.15 0.82 -8.36
C LEU A 51 10.07 1.91 -8.94
N LYS A 52 10.67 1.66 -10.10
CA LYS A 52 11.55 2.63 -10.78
C LYS A 52 10.76 3.80 -11.40
N GLU A 53 9.53 3.54 -11.85
CA GLU A 53 8.61 4.57 -12.33
C GLU A 53 8.21 5.49 -11.16
N LEU A 54 7.79 4.91 -10.03
CA LEU A 54 7.44 5.66 -8.81
C LEU A 54 8.60 6.52 -8.27
N GLU A 55 9.83 5.99 -8.26
CA GLU A 55 11.02 6.72 -7.79
C GLU A 55 11.31 7.99 -8.62
N ALA A 56 10.90 8.00 -9.89
CA ALA A 56 11.15 9.12 -10.80
C ALA A 56 10.09 10.23 -10.72
N GLU A 57 8.89 9.90 -10.24
CA GLU A 57 7.71 10.79 -10.30
C GLU A 57 7.49 11.61 -9.01
N GLU A 58 7.82 11.05 -7.85
CA GLU A 58 7.40 11.58 -6.54
C GLU A 58 8.54 11.51 -5.52
N ASP A 59 8.85 12.63 -4.87
CA ASP A 59 9.74 12.68 -3.70
C ASP A 59 8.88 12.68 -2.44
N GLY A 60 8.75 11.52 -1.78
CA GLY A 60 7.88 11.41 -0.61
C GLY A 60 7.67 10.00 -0.10
N ILE A 61 6.85 9.93 0.96
CA ILE A 61 6.41 8.68 1.60
C ILE A 61 4.90 8.45 1.35
N ILE A 62 4.12 9.49 1.06
CA ILE A 62 2.67 9.37 0.90
C ILE A 62 2.33 9.55 -0.58
N PHE A 63 1.68 8.54 -1.16
CA PHE A 63 1.37 8.49 -2.58
C PHE A 63 -0.15 8.43 -2.77
N PRO A 64 -0.71 9.09 -3.80
CA PRO A 64 -2.08 8.85 -4.22
C PRO A 64 -2.29 7.36 -4.51
N LEU A 65 -3.42 6.82 -4.06
CA LEU A 65 -3.70 5.41 -4.28
C LEU A 65 -4.07 5.18 -5.76
N GLU A 66 -3.39 4.23 -6.38
CA GLU A 66 -3.78 3.66 -7.67
C GLU A 66 -3.75 2.14 -7.64
N GLU A 67 -4.28 1.49 -8.68
CA GLU A 67 -4.44 0.02 -8.69
C GLU A 67 -3.11 -0.73 -8.56
N ARG A 68 -2.07 -0.30 -9.28
CA ARG A 68 -0.74 -0.93 -9.25
C ARG A 68 -0.12 -0.79 -7.85
N LEU A 69 -0.20 0.41 -7.26
CA LEU A 69 0.25 0.66 -5.90
C LEU A 69 -0.50 -0.21 -4.89
N LEU A 70 -1.83 -0.21 -4.94
CA LEU A 70 -2.68 -0.97 -4.01
C LEU A 70 -2.30 -2.45 -3.99
N ARG A 71 -2.16 -3.07 -5.17
CA ARG A 71 -1.78 -4.48 -5.30
C ARG A 71 -0.37 -4.75 -4.76
N LEU A 72 0.59 -3.88 -5.08
CA LEU A 72 1.96 -3.99 -4.59
C LEU A 72 2.01 -3.92 -3.05
N LEU A 73 1.36 -2.93 -2.45
CA LEU A 73 1.36 -2.73 -1.00
C LEU A 73 0.61 -3.84 -0.27
N ALA A 74 -0.50 -4.34 -0.84
CA ALA A 74 -1.22 -5.48 -0.28
C ALA A 74 -0.35 -6.75 -0.24
N LYS A 75 0.43 -7.00 -1.30
CA LYS A 75 1.41 -8.09 -1.36
C LYS A 75 2.52 -7.90 -0.31
N LEU A 76 3.14 -6.72 -0.25
CA LEU A 76 4.23 -6.44 0.70
C LEU A 76 3.77 -6.55 2.17
N ASN A 77 2.54 -6.14 2.46
CA ASN A 77 1.90 -6.34 3.77
C ASN A 77 1.70 -7.83 4.11
N GLU A 78 1.25 -8.63 3.14
CA GLU A 78 0.97 -10.07 3.34
C GLU A 78 2.25 -10.90 3.50
N THR A 79 3.29 -10.57 2.73
CA THR A 79 4.62 -11.21 2.81
C THR A 79 5.48 -10.68 3.95
N GLU A 80 4.99 -9.68 4.68
CA GLU A 80 5.68 -9.01 5.78
C GLU A 80 7.01 -8.34 5.38
N MET A 81 7.16 -8.02 4.09
CA MET A 81 8.36 -7.39 3.53
C MET A 81 8.42 -5.89 3.78
N LEU A 82 7.26 -5.22 3.73
CA LEU A 82 7.13 -3.81 4.04
C LEU A 82 5.70 -3.51 4.46
N PHE A 83 5.53 -2.79 5.57
CA PHE A 83 4.20 -2.43 6.04
C PHE A 83 3.74 -1.11 5.48
N SER A 84 2.50 -1.09 5.03
CA SER A 84 1.83 0.11 4.55
C SER A 84 0.45 0.32 5.17
N THR A 85 0.11 1.59 5.33
CA THR A 85 -1.17 2.12 5.77
C THR A 85 -1.91 2.73 4.59
N PHE A 86 -3.21 2.46 4.50
CA PHE A 86 -4.09 3.11 3.53
C PHE A 86 -4.96 4.16 4.24
N TYR A 87 -5.07 5.33 3.65
CA TYR A 87 -5.81 6.47 4.15
C TYR A 87 -6.92 6.82 3.18
N PHE A 88 -8.16 6.73 3.64
CA PHE A 88 -9.35 7.17 2.90
C PHE A 88 -9.90 8.40 3.62
N THR A 89 -10.24 9.47 2.92
CA THR A 89 -10.63 10.74 3.56
C THR A 89 -12.11 11.06 3.48
N ASN A 90 -12.92 10.27 2.76
CA ASN A 90 -14.34 10.54 2.58
C ASN A 90 -15.19 9.27 2.32
N PRO A 91 -15.77 8.62 3.34
CA PRO A 91 -15.63 8.90 4.76
C PRO A 91 -14.21 8.60 5.26
N ALA A 92 -13.78 9.29 6.31
CA ALA A 92 -12.44 9.11 6.85
C ALA A 92 -12.27 7.71 7.46
N SER A 93 -11.31 6.95 6.92
CA SER A 93 -10.87 5.67 7.49
C SER A 93 -9.38 5.46 7.28
N THR A 94 -8.73 4.78 8.22
CA THR A 94 -7.31 4.41 8.16
C THR A 94 -7.18 2.92 8.35
N TRP A 95 -6.60 2.25 7.36
CA TRP A 95 -6.42 0.81 7.33
C TRP A 95 -4.94 0.51 7.52
N TRP A 96 -4.58 0.14 8.74
CA TRP A 96 -3.21 -0.16 9.11
C TRP A 96 -2.90 -1.63 8.87
N GLY A 97 -1.95 -1.90 7.98
CA GLY A 97 -1.52 -3.23 7.58
C GLY A 97 -0.76 -4.00 8.66
N ASN A 98 -0.88 -5.33 8.57
CA ASN A 98 -0.12 -6.35 9.30
C ASN A 98 -0.18 -6.38 10.84
N TYR A 99 -1.37 -6.21 11.42
CA TYR A 99 -1.62 -6.75 12.77
C TYR A 99 -2.05 -8.22 12.66
N ARG A 100 -1.08 -9.15 12.81
CA ARG A 100 -1.31 -10.61 12.67
C ARG A 100 -1.89 -10.98 11.30
N LYS A 101 -1.33 -10.46 10.21
CA LYS A 101 -1.85 -10.62 8.83
C LYS A 101 -3.29 -10.14 8.65
N ASN A 102 -3.71 -9.15 9.45
CA ASN A 102 -4.99 -8.46 9.31
C ASN A 102 -4.77 -6.96 9.26
N TYR A 103 -5.80 -6.26 8.80
CA TYR A 103 -5.85 -4.80 8.80
C TYR A 103 -6.66 -4.32 9.99
N VAL A 104 -6.09 -3.41 10.77
CA VAL A 104 -6.83 -2.68 11.81
C VAL A 104 -7.43 -1.45 11.16
N VAL A 105 -8.75 -1.30 11.27
CA VAL A 105 -9.47 -0.19 10.63
C VAL A 105 -9.91 0.81 11.69
N PHE A 106 -9.34 2.01 11.62
CA PHE A 106 -9.76 3.17 12.39
C PHE A 106 -10.73 3.98 11.54
N ARG A 107 -11.87 4.36 12.11
CA ARG A 107 -12.90 5.18 11.46
C ARG A 107 -13.74 5.87 12.51
N GLU A 108 -14.50 6.88 12.11
CA GLU A 108 -15.46 7.51 13.00
C GLU A 108 -16.47 6.50 13.55
N LYS A 109 -16.87 6.67 14.81
CA LYS A 109 -17.94 5.87 15.38
C LYS A 109 -19.23 6.24 14.66
N LYS A 110 -19.91 5.22 14.14
CA LYS A 110 -21.29 5.35 13.66
C LYS A 110 -22.24 5.63 14.81
#